data_AF-A0A1W0WFI5-F1
#
_entry.id   AF-A0A1W0WFI5-F1
#
_cell.length_a   1.000
_cell.length_b   1.000
_cell.length_c   1.000
_cell.angle_alpha   90.00
_cell.angle_beta   90.00
_cell.angle_gamma   90.00
#
_symmetry.space_group_name_H-M   'P 1'
#
loop_
_entity.id
_entity.type
_entity.pdbx_description
1 polymer ?
#
loop_
_entity_poly.entity_id
_entity_poly.type
_entity_poly.pdbx_seq_one_letter_code
_entity_poly.pdbx_strand_id
1 'polypeptide(L)'
;MSAKFSVALFLVVIVLVQYTEAASKKCTWHGTAPTCWPSCPSDKFAIKENNCGKAKIACCVLGKKKLCCPKTLQGQITPEMAEAMAD
;
A
#
# COMPACT_ATOMS: atom_id res chain seq x y z
N MET A 1 32.02 -21.18 13.41
CA MET A 1 30.80 -20.37 13.61
C MET A 1 29.63 -21.30 13.93
N SER A 2 28.98 -21.11 15.08
CA SER A 2 27.93 -22.01 15.59
C SER A 2 26.72 -22.07 14.64
N ALA A 3 26.36 -23.28 14.19
CA ALA A 3 25.18 -23.56 13.36
C ALA A 3 23.88 -22.92 13.90
N LYS A 4 23.81 -22.70 15.23
CA LYS A 4 22.74 -21.99 15.93
C LYS A 4 22.52 -20.54 15.42
N PHE A 5 23.59 -19.83 15.07
CA PHE A 5 23.49 -18.47 14.52
C PHE A 5 22.99 -18.46 13.08
N SER A 6 23.41 -19.43 12.26
CA SER A 6 22.91 -19.57 10.89
C SER A 6 21.41 -19.87 10.84
N VAL A 7 20.91 -20.74 11.73
CA VAL A 7 19.47 -21.07 11.78
C VAL A 7 18.65 -19.87 12.24
N ALA A 8 19.10 -19.15 13.27
CA ALA A 8 18.40 -17.94 13.74
C ALA A 8 18.31 -16.86 12.65
N LEU A 9 19.40 -16.64 11.92
CA LEU A 9 19.41 -15.68 10.81
C LEU A 9 18.47 -16.11 9.67
N PHE A 10 18.46 -17.41 9.34
CA PHE A 10 17.56 -17.94 8.32
C PHE A 10 16.08 -17.75 8.69
N LEU A 11 15.73 -17.97 9.96
CA LEU A 11 14.37 -17.74 10.45
C LEU A 11 13.97 -16.26 10.37
N VAL A 12 14.87 -15.35 10.74
CA VAL A 12 14.63 -13.90 10.62
C VAL A 12 14.38 -13.51 9.16
N VAL A 13 15.20 -14.04 8.24
CA VAL A 13 15.02 -13.78 6.80
C VAL A 13 13.70 -14.34 6.29
N ILE A 14 13.31 -15.56 6.69
CA ILE A 14 12.01 -16.15 6.31
C ILE A 14 10.84 -15.29 6.82
N VAL A 15 10.87 -14.87 8.09
CA VAL A 15 9.82 -14.01 8.67
C VAL A 15 9.73 -12.68 7.93
N LEU A 16 10.86 -12.06 7.57
CA LEU A 16 10.89 -10.81 6.80
C LEU A 16 10.30 -11.01 5.39
N VAL A 17 10.65 -12.09 4.70
CA VAL A 17 10.13 -12.40 3.35
C VAL A 17 8.62 -12.63 3.37
N GLN A 18 8.10 -13.36 4.36
CA GLN A 18 6.65 -13.59 4.52
C GLN A 18 5.89 -12.27 4.74
N TYR A 19 6.46 -11.33 5.50
CA TYR A 19 5.89 -10.00 5.70
C TYR A 19 5.82 -9.19 4.40
N THR A 20 6.83 -9.33 3.54
CA THR A 20 6.87 -8.61 2.26
C THR A 20 5.84 -9.12 1.24
N GLU A 21 5.53 -10.41 1.23
CA GLU A 21 4.53 -10.97 0.30
C GLU A 21 3.09 -10.62 0.70
N ALA A 22 2.78 -10.55 2.00
CA ALA A 22 1.45 -10.11 2.47
C ALA A 22 1.14 -8.63 2.14
N ALA A 23 2.18 -7.82 1.89
CA ALA A 23 2.06 -6.44 1.43
C ALA A 23 1.87 -6.33 -0.10
N SER A 24 2.04 -7.41 -0.84
CA SER A 24 1.92 -7.41 -2.30
C SER A 24 0.44 -7.34 -2.71
N LYS A 25 0.07 -6.20 -3.33
CA LYS A 25 -1.21 -5.94 -4.04
C LYS A 25 -2.48 -5.74 -3.21
N LYS A 26 -2.43 -4.87 -2.21
CA LYS A 26 -3.61 -4.59 -1.37
C LYS A 26 -4.09 -3.13 -1.45
N CYS A 27 -3.20 -2.20 -1.78
CA CYS A 27 -3.52 -0.79 -1.93
C CYS A 27 -3.86 -0.43 -3.39
N THR A 28 -4.96 0.26 -3.59
CA THR A 28 -5.45 0.64 -4.93
C THR A 28 -5.81 2.12 -4.94
N TRP A 29 -5.41 2.82 -6.00
CA TRP A 29 -5.87 4.19 -6.23
C TRP A 29 -7.31 4.16 -6.76
N HIS A 30 -8.20 4.85 -6.06
CA HIS A 30 -9.57 5.07 -6.48
C HIS A 30 -9.73 6.53 -6.92
N GLY A 31 -10.59 6.77 -7.90
CA GLY A 31 -10.89 8.09 -8.44
C GLY A 31 -10.61 8.17 -9.94
N THR A 32 -11.62 8.57 -10.70
CA THR A 32 -11.56 8.67 -12.16
C THR A 32 -11.44 10.14 -12.54
N ALA A 33 -10.34 10.52 -13.20
CA ALA A 33 -10.20 11.86 -13.74
C ALA A 33 -11.26 12.12 -14.83
N PRO A 34 -11.72 13.36 -15.06
CA PRO A 34 -11.21 14.61 -14.51
C PRO A 34 -11.78 15.00 -13.14
N THR A 35 -12.81 14.31 -12.65
CA THR A 35 -13.53 14.68 -11.42
C THR A 35 -13.50 13.52 -10.42
N CYS A 36 -12.77 13.68 -9.32
CA CYS A 36 -12.45 12.59 -8.39
C CYS A 36 -13.03 12.81 -7.00
N TRP A 37 -14.14 12.13 -6.71
CA TRP A 37 -14.67 11.95 -5.35
C TRP A 37 -14.88 10.47 -5.01
N PRO A 38 -13.79 9.68 -4.97
CA PRO A 38 -13.88 8.29 -4.58
C PRO A 38 -14.15 8.17 -3.07
N SER A 39 -14.83 7.08 -2.72
CA SER A 39 -14.90 6.54 -1.36
C SER A 39 -14.14 5.22 -1.35
N CYS A 40 -13.36 4.97 -0.28
CA CYS A 40 -12.78 3.66 -0.10
C CYS A 40 -13.90 2.65 0.23
N PRO A 41 -13.82 1.42 -0.29
CA PRO A 41 -14.75 0.36 0.10
C PRO A 41 -14.67 0.06 1.60
N SER A 42 -15.72 -0.50 2.17
CA SER A 42 -15.91 -0.67 3.63
C SER A 42 -14.77 -1.39 4.34
N ASP A 43 -14.08 -2.32 3.68
CA ASP A 43 -12.96 -3.10 4.23
C ASP A 43 -11.58 -2.44 4.02
N LYS A 44 -11.56 -1.25 3.42
CA LYS A 44 -10.36 -0.47 3.16
C LYS A 44 -10.40 0.87 3.88
N PHE A 45 -9.23 1.45 4.10
CA PHE A 45 -9.04 2.79 4.65
C PHE A 45 -8.22 3.64 3.68
N ALA A 46 -8.46 4.95 3.67
CA ALA A 46 -7.68 5.90 2.90
C ALA A 46 -6.40 6.23 3.67
N ILE A 47 -5.24 6.00 3.05
CA ILE A 47 -3.94 6.33 3.66
C ILE A 47 -3.28 7.56 3.04
N LYS A 48 -3.55 7.82 1.75
CA LYS A 48 -2.97 8.94 1.00
C LYS A 48 -3.97 9.44 -0.03
N GLU A 49 -3.88 10.72 -0.36
CA GLU A 49 -4.71 11.34 -1.38
C GLU A 49 -3.85 12.26 -2.26
N ASN A 50 -4.06 12.22 -3.58
CA ASN A 50 -3.38 13.11 -4.51
C ASN A 50 -4.23 13.33 -5.77
N ASN A 51 -3.82 14.25 -6.64
CA ASN A 51 -4.62 14.59 -7.82
C ASN A 51 -4.54 13.55 -8.94
N CYS A 52 -3.46 12.78 -9.04
CA CYS A 52 -3.21 11.93 -10.22
C CYS A 52 -3.25 10.43 -9.93
N GLY A 53 -3.19 10.03 -8.67
CA GLY A 53 -2.89 8.67 -8.23
C GLY A 53 -1.45 8.30 -8.59
N LYS A 54 -1.23 7.04 -8.92
CA LYS A 54 0.01 6.54 -9.50
C LYS A 54 0.21 6.98 -10.95
N ALA A 55 -0.87 6.99 -11.74
CA ALA A 55 -0.84 7.37 -13.14
C ALA A 55 -0.82 8.91 -13.29
N LYS A 56 0.39 9.48 -13.37
CA LYS A 56 0.63 10.93 -13.60
C LYS A 56 0.04 11.47 -14.93
N ILE A 57 -0.51 10.59 -15.75
CA ILE A 57 -1.08 10.87 -17.08
C ILE A 57 -2.54 11.32 -17.00
N ALA A 58 -3.27 10.95 -15.95
CA ALA A 58 -4.70 11.22 -15.81
C ALA A 58 -5.00 11.84 -14.43
N CYS A 59 -4.78 13.14 -14.32
CA CYS A 59 -4.99 13.92 -13.11
C CYS A 59 -6.42 14.49 -13.02
N CYS A 60 -6.95 14.50 -11.81
CA CYS A 60 -8.21 15.13 -11.49
C CYS A 60 -8.02 16.65 -11.47
N VAL A 61 -8.93 17.36 -12.12
CA VAL A 61 -9.06 18.83 -12.08
C VAL A 61 -9.83 19.25 -10.83
N LEU A 62 -10.85 18.46 -10.47
CA LEU A 62 -11.70 18.68 -9.30
C LEU A 62 -11.66 17.43 -8.40
N GLY A 63 -11.45 17.65 -7.10
CA GLY A 63 -11.31 16.58 -6.11
C GLY A 63 -9.95 15.89 -6.11
N LYS A 64 -9.84 14.74 -5.45
CA LYS A 64 -8.59 13.98 -5.29
C LYS A 64 -8.83 12.48 -5.42
N LYS A 65 -7.85 11.77 -5.98
CA LYS A 65 -7.79 10.31 -5.90
C LYS A 65 -7.40 9.90 -4.48
N LYS A 66 -7.90 8.76 -4.04
CA LYS A 66 -7.63 8.18 -2.73
C LYS A 66 -6.92 6.85 -2.88
N LEU A 67 -5.84 6.67 -2.15
CA LEU A 67 -5.16 5.40 -2.03
C LEU A 67 -5.82 4.60 -0.92
N CYS A 68 -6.54 3.55 -1.30
CA CYS A 68 -7.30 2.70 -0.39
C CYS A 68 -6.54 1.40 -0.13
N CYS A 69 -6.16 1.16 1.12
CA CYS A 69 -5.50 -0.05 1.59
C CYS A 69 -6.42 -0.84 2.52
N PRO A 70 -6.27 -2.16 2.69
CA PRO A 70 -7.10 -2.94 3.59
C PRO A 70 -6.87 -2.52 5.03
N LYS A 71 -7.93 -2.53 5.83
CA LYS A 71 -7.87 -2.20 7.26
C LYS A 71 -6.90 -3.08 8.06
N THR A 72 -6.59 -4.29 7.59
CA THR A 72 -5.58 -5.15 8.22
C THR A 72 -4.18 -4.52 8.27
N LEU A 73 -3.89 -3.57 7.37
CA LEU A 73 -2.61 -2.85 7.32
C LEU A 73 -2.66 -1.49 8.05
N GLN A 74 -3.81 -1.12 8.61
CA GLN A 74 -3.99 0.17 9.27
C GLN A 74 -3.09 0.25 10.52
N GLY A 75 -2.18 1.23 10.53
CA GLY A 75 -1.17 1.40 11.59
C GLY A 75 0.11 0.59 11.40
N GLN A 76 0.21 -0.24 10.35
CA GLN A 76 1.40 -1.06 10.05
C GLN A 76 2.20 -0.53 8.84
N ILE A 77 1.59 0.29 8.01
CA ILE A 77 2.20 0.82 6.78
C ILE A 77 2.21 2.35 6.79
N THR A 78 3.26 2.94 6.22
CA THR A 78 3.32 4.39 5.99
C THR A 78 2.68 4.73 4.64
N PRO A 79 2.23 5.99 4.41
CA PRO A 79 1.71 6.43 3.12
C PRO A 79 2.71 6.26 1.97
N GLU A 80 4.02 6.30 2.26
CA GLU A 80 5.09 6.08 1.28
C GLU A 80 5.18 4.60 0.89
N MET A 81 5.16 3.70 1.88
CA MET A 81 5.11 2.25 1.64
C MET A 81 3.84 1.89 0.85
N ALA A 82 2.70 2.48 1.21
CA ALA A 82 1.42 2.28 0.53
C ALA A 82 1.46 2.69 -0.94
N GLU A 83 2.11 3.82 -1.25
CA GLU A 83 2.24 4.29 -2.63
C GLU A 83 3.18 3.41 -3.44
N ALA A 84 4.26 2.89 -2.83
CA ALA A 84 5.17 1.94 -3.47
C ALA A 84 4.51 0.59 -3.80
N MET A 85 3.56 0.13 -2.97
CA MET A 85 2.79 -1.11 -3.18
C MET A 85 1.50 -0.90 -4.00
N ALA A 86 1.15 0.34 -4.33
CA ALA A 86 -0.08 0.65 -5.04
C ALA A 86 -0.02 0.20 -6.50
N ASP A 87 -1.10 -0.44 -6.99
CA ASP A 87 -1.26 -0.74 -8.41
C ASP A 87 -1.63 0.52 -9.22
#